data_AF-A0A932GG14-F1
#
_entry.id   AF-A0A932GG14-F1
#
_cell.length_a   1.000
_cell.length_b   1.000
_cell.length_c   1.000
_cell.angle_alpha   90.00
_cell.angle_beta   90.00
_cell.angle_gamma   90.00
#
_symmetry.space_group_name_H-M   'P 1'
#
loop_
_entity.id
_entity.type
_entity.pdbx_description
1 polymer ?
#
loop_
_entity_poly.entity_id
_entity_poly.type
_entity_poly.pdbx_seq_one_letter_code
_entity_poly.pdbx_strand_id
1 'polypeptide(L)' 'MKRHIVLTVNGEEHDIEIEPNRLLLHALREEIGLTGTKEGCSIGVC' A
#
# COMPACT_ATOMS: atom_id res chain seq x y z
N MET A 1 1.86 8.22 14.13
CA MET A 1 2.77 9.24 13.57
C MET A 1 3.25 8.70 12.25
N LYS A 2 2.92 9.41 11.18
CA LYS A 2 3.29 9.02 9.82
C LYS A 2 4.82 8.93 9.67
N ARG A 3 5.23 8.06 8.75
CA ARG A 3 6.61 7.87 8.32
C ARG A 3 6.67 8.04 6.82
N HIS A 4 7.71 8.75 6.40
CA HIS A 4 8.15 8.82 5.02
C HIS A 4 8.86 7.53 4.62
N ILE A 5 8.48 6.95 3.48
CA ILE A 5 9.11 5.79 2.87
C ILE A 5 9.15 5.92 1.35
N VAL A 6 10.10 5.22 0.73
CA VAL A 6 10.18 5.06 -0.72
C VAL A 6 9.98 3.59 -1.08
N LEU A 7 9.10 3.32 -2.04
CA LEU A 7 8.78 1.99 -2.55
C LEU A 7 9.00 1.94 -4.06
N THR A 8 9.63 0.88 -4.57
CA THR A 8 9.62 0.59 -6.00
C THR A 8 8.51 -0.41 -6.30
N VAL A 9 7.48 0.00 -7.05
CA VAL A 9 6.32 -0.82 -7.40
C VAL A 9 6.15 -0.83 -8.91
N ASN A 10 6.05 -2.01 -9.53
CA ASN A 10 5.97 -2.15 -10.99
C ASN A 10 7.11 -1.45 -11.77
N GLY A 11 8.28 -1.27 -11.13
CA GLY A 11 9.44 -0.60 -11.71
C GLY A 11 9.43 0.93 -11.58
N GLU A 12 8.41 1.52 -10.96
CA GLU A 12 8.30 2.96 -10.68
C GLU A 12 8.57 3.23 -9.19
N GLU A 13 9.25 4.33 -8.89
CA GLU A 13 9.48 4.77 -7.50
C GLU A 13 8.30 5.61 -7.00
N HIS A 14 7.84 5.28 -5.79
CA HIS A 14 6.78 5.99 -5.08
C HIS A 14 7.28 6.46 -3.72
N ASP A 15 7.25 7.76 -3.52
CA ASP A 15 7.58 8.44 -2.28
C ASP A 15 6.27 8.82 -1.55
N ILE A 16 6.02 8.22 -0.37
CA ILE A 16 4.74 8.35 0.36
C ILE A 16 4.94 8.51 1.87
N GLU A 17 3.98 9.17 2.53
CA GLU A 17 3.87 9.25 3.99
C GLU A 17 2.72 8.40 4.53
N ILE A 18 3.03 7.36 5.33
CA ILE A 18 2.04 6.41 5.84
C ILE A 18 2.17 6.16 7.34
N GLU A 19 1.08 5.72 7.98
CA GLU A 19 1.17 5.22 9.36
C GLU A 19 1.90 3.86 9.40
N PRO A 20 2.78 3.58 10.38
CA PRO A 20 3.59 2.36 10.40
C PRO A 20 2.80 1.04 10.48
N ASN A 21 1.57 1.09 10.98
CA ASN A 21 0.66 -0.07 11.09
C ASN A 21 -0.28 -0.22 9.88
N ARG A 22 -0.10 0.61 8.85
CA ARG A 22 -0.86 0.51 7.60
C ARG A 22 -0.49 -0.77 6.86
N LEU A 23 -1.50 -1.50 6.37
CA LEU A 23 -1.26 -2.67 5.53
C LEU A 23 -0.76 -2.23 4.15
N LEU A 24 0.20 -2.99 3.59
CA LEU A 24 0.70 -2.73 2.24
C LEU A 24 -0.42 -2.76 1.19
N LEU A 25 -1.43 -3.63 1.38
CA LEU A 25 -2.62 -3.67 0.54
C LEU A 25 -3.30 -2.30 0.44
N HIS A 26 -3.48 -1.63 1.58
CA HIS A 26 -4.11 -0.32 1.61
C HIS A 26 -3.16 0.75 1.07
N ALA A 27 -1.87 0.70 1.41
CA ALA A 27 -0.84 1.59 0.85
C ALA A 27 -0.83 1.58 -0.69
N LEU A 28 -0.93 0.41 -1.32
CA LEU A 28 -0.99 0.28 -2.77
C LEU A 28 -2.28 0.88 -3.35
N ARG A 29 -3.43 0.65 -2.70
CA ARG A 29 -4.74 1.03 -3.23
C ARG A 29 -5.09 2.50 -3.01
N GLU A 30 -4.74 3.06 -1.86
CA GLU A 30 -5.19 4.38 -1.40
C GLU A 30 -4.10 5.44 -1.55
N GLU A 31 -2.86 5.14 -1.15
CA GLU A 31 -1.75 6.10 -1.24
C GLU A 31 -1.10 6.11 -2.63
N ILE A 32 -0.90 4.94 -3.25
CA ILE A 32 -0.31 4.83 -4.61
C ILE A 32 -1.40 4.82 -5.70
N GLY A 33 -2.65 4.46 -5.36
CA GLY A 33 -3.79 4.47 -6.30
C GLY A 33 -3.91 3.23 -7.21
N LEU A 34 -3.13 2.18 -6.95
CA LEU A 34 -3.17 0.91 -7.68
C LEU A 34 -4.33 0.02 -7.19
N THR A 35 -5.53 0.26 -7.72
CA THR A 35 -6.77 -0.41 -7.29
C THR A 35 -7.00 -1.82 -7.89
N GLY A 36 -6.04 -2.32 -8.68
CA GLY A 36 -6.04 -3.66 -9.26
C GLY A 36 -6.04 -4.76 -8.20
N THR A 37 -5.17 -4.65 -7.19
CA THR A 37 -5.11 -5.57 -6.04
C THR A 37 -6.42 -5.49 -5.25
N LYS A 38 -7.05 -6.62 -4.97
CA LYS A 38 -8.36 -6.69 -4.29
C LYS A 38 -8.22 -7.09 -2.83
N GLU A 39 -9.14 -6.58 -2.02
CA GLU A 39 -9.37 -7.04 -0.65
C GLU A 39 -10.66 -7.86 -0.64
N GLY A 40 -10.55 -9.19 -0.59
CA GLY A 40 -11.72 -10.07 -0.63
C GLY A 40 -12.22 -10.47 0.76
N CYS A 41 -11.37 -11.11 1.56
CA CYS A 41 -11.73 -11.63 2.88
C CYS A 41 -11.09 -10.88 4.06
N SER A 42 -10.11 -10.02 3.80
CA SER A 42 -9.32 -9.27 4.80
C SER A 42 -8.58 -10.11 5.86
N ILE A 43 -8.71 -11.44 5.82
CA ILE A 43 -8.12 -12.38 6.78
C ILE A 43 -7.12 -13.37 6.14
N GLY A 44 -6.75 -13.14 4.87
CA GLY A 44 -5.73 -13.95 4.18
C GLY A 44 -6.19 -15.35 3.73
N VAL A 45 -7.48 -15.53 3.48
CA VAL A 45 -8.11 -16.82 3.11
C VAL A 45 -8.53 -16.89 1.63
N CYS A 46 -8.66 -15.76 0.93
CA CYS A 46 -9.12 -15.69 -0.45
C CYS A 46 -8.05 -15.15 -1.40
#